data_AF-A0A3D0Q5Y6-F1
#
_entry.id   AF-A0A3D0Q5Y6-F1
#
_cell.length_a   1.000
_cell.length_b   1.000
_cell.length_c   1.000
_cell.angle_alpha   90.00
_cell.angle_beta   90.00
_cell.angle_gamma   90.00
#
_symmetry.space_group_name_H-M   'P 1'
#
loop_
_entity.id
_entity.type
_entity.pdbx_description
1 polymer ?
#
loop_
_entity_poly.entity_id
_entity_poly.type
_entity_poly.pdbx_seq_one_letter_code
_entity_poly.pdbx_strand_id
1 'polypeptide(L)'
;APAIDSVTERIGQYVAMLVEDGATLQFGVGKIPSATLKYLQRHKDLGIHSEMLSDSIMDIIASGAITNRKKTFHPGKIVTSFCMGSERLYKFVHNNPHIEFYPSSYVNKPTNIAKNDNMISINSALEVDLTGQVVADSLGYDFYSGIGGQVDFVSGASMSKGGKPIIAMPSTAQNETVSRIVPCIAEGAGVTTSRGNVHYIVTEYGIASLRGKSIRERALELIRVAHPKFRAHLLAEVRKHYWVPHFQQKYPTDIPELGAIQLQKMVIQGETFYLRPLNPADERRLQEFFYSHTKETLRLRYNYDPKQMSREKSCNLVSVDQNSDAALCIVRQE
;
A
#
# COMPACT_ATOMS: atom_id res chain seq x y z
N ALA A 1 20.30 -10.37 -8.21
CA ALA A 1 18.92 -10.22 -7.72
C ALA A 1 18.01 -11.23 -8.45
N PRO A 2 16.93 -11.72 -7.83
CA PRO A 2 15.96 -12.59 -8.51
C PRO A 2 15.34 -11.85 -9.71
N ALA A 3 14.98 -12.59 -10.76
CA ALA A 3 14.26 -12.01 -11.89
C ALA A 3 12.93 -11.39 -11.41
N ILE A 4 12.72 -10.11 -11.75
CA ILE A 4 11.52 -9.36 -11.41
C ILE A 4 10.50 -9.63 -12.51
N ASP A 5 9.41 -10.31 -12.15
CA ASP A 5 8.25 -10.52 -13.02
C ASP A 5 7.37 -9.26 -13.07
N SER A 6 6.46 -9.19 -14.05
CA SER A 6 5.59 -8.04 -14.28
C SER A 6 4.68 -7.72 -13.09
N VAL A 7 4.24 -8.73 -12.34
CA VAL A 7 3.43 -8.58 -11.11
C VAL A 7 4.23 -7.84 -10.06
N THR A 8 5.45 -8.32 -9.77
CA THR A 8 6.34 -7.70 -8.80
C THR A 8 6.75 -6.29 -9.24
N GLU A 9 7.00 -6.09 -10.53
CA GLU A 9 7.35 -4.78 -11.09
C GLU A 9 6.23 -3.75 -10.86
N ARG A 10 4.97 -4.10 -11.14
CA ARG A 10 3.81 -3.23 -10.88
C ARG A 10 3.65 -2.90 -9.40
N ILE A 11 3.83 -3.89 -8.51
CA ILE A 11 3.81 -3.66 -7.06
C ILE A 11 4.89 -2.65 -6.67
N GLY A 12 6.12 -2.84 -7.16
CA GLY A 12 7.24 -1.93 -6.88
C GLY A 12 6.98 -0.49 -7.33
N GLN A 13 6.33 -0.31 -8.49
CA GLN A 13 5.90 1.00 -9.00
C GLN A 13 4.88 1.65 -8.07
N TYR A 14 3.82 0.92 -7.66
CA TYR A 14 2.82 1.45 -6.74
C TYR A 14 3.38 1.78 -5.35
N VAL A 15 4.25 0.93 -4.80
CA VAL A 15 4.91 1.21 -3.51
C VAL A 15 5.77 2.47 -3.62
N ALA A 16 6.53 2.64 -4.71
CA ALA A 16 7.36 3.82 -4.91
C ALA A 16 6.55 5.13 -4.96
N MET A 17 5.29 5.11 -5.43
CA MET A 17 4.42 6.30 -5.43
C MET A 17 4.04 6.78 -4.02
N LEU A 18 4.10 5.91 -3.01
CA LEU A 18 3.82 6.26 -1.61
C LEU A 18 5.03 6.86 -0.90
N VAL A 19 6.23 6.70 -1.47
CA VAL A 19 7.48 7.20 -0.92
C VAL A 19 7.71 8.63 -1.39
N GLU A 20 8.12 9.48 -0.46
CA GLU A 20 8.47 10.87 -0.73
C GLU A 20 9.97 11.07 -0.58
N ASP A 21 10.51 12.13 -1.20
CA ASP A 21 11.90 12.51 -0.99
C ASP A 21 12.16 12.79 0.50
N GLY A 22 13.32 12.37 1.00
CA GLY A 22 13.67 12.48 2.42
C GLY A 22 13.03 11.45 3.34
N ALA A 23 12.24 10.51 2.82
CA ALA A 23 11.67 9.42 3.62
C ALA A 23 12.74 8.48 4.21
N THR A 24 12.43 7.88 5.36
CA THR A 24 13.27 6.84 5.99
C THR A 24 12.63 5.48 5.74
N LEU A 25 13.39 4.52 5.20
CA LEU A 25 12.86 3.25 4.72
C LEU A 25 13.24 2.08 5.64
N GLN A 26 12.28 1.18 5.82
CA GLN A 26 12.48 -0.22 6.19
C GLN A 26 11.89 -1.11 5.10
N PHE A 27 12.59 -2.20 4.78
CA PHE A 27 12.11 -3.24 3.88
C PHE A 27 12.77 -4.57 4.20
N GLY A 28 12.07 -5.66 3.88
CA GLY A 28 12.60 -7.01 3.99
C GLY A 28 13.43 -7.45 2.78
N VAL A 29 13.59 -8.76 2.64
CA VAL A 29 14.22 -9.41 1.48
C VAL A 29 13.18 -9.85 0.44
N GLY A 30 13.62 -10.08 -0.80
CA GLY A 30 12.82 -10.71 -1.84
C GLY A 30 12.56 -9.82 -3.05
N LYS A 31 11.67 -10.32 -3.93
CA LYS A 31 11.37 -9.69 -5.22
C LYS A 31 10.72 -8.31 -5.06
N ILE A 32 9.74 -8.17 -4.16
CA ILE A 32 8.99 -6.91 -3.98
C ILE A 32 9.90 -5.78 -3.47
N PRO A 33 10.67 -5.93 -2.36
CA PRO A 33 11.64 -4.92 -1.96
C PRO A 33 12.61 -4.55 -3.08
N SER A 34 13.14 -5.54 -3.81
CA SER A 34 14.07 -5.29 -4.91
C SER A 34 13.44 -4.48 -6.05
N ALA A 35 12.18 -4.78 -6.40
CA ALA A 35 11.43 -4.02 -7.39
C ALA A 35 11.14 -2.60 -6.91
N THR A 36 10.72 -2.42 -5.65
CA THR A 36 10.50 -1.09 -5.08
C THR A 36 11.78 -0.25 -5.14
N LEU A 37 12.91 -0.78 -4.68
CA LEU A 37 14.19 -0.05 -4.66
C LEU A 37 14.65 0.40 -6.05
N LYS A 38 14.38 -0.40 -7.10
CA LYS A 38 14.62 0.00 -8.51
C LYS A 38 13.89 1.30 -8.86
N TYR A 39 12.64 1.46 -8.43
CA TYR A 39 11.84 2.67 -8.69
C TYR A 39 12.14 3.82 -7.73
N LEU A 40 12.83 3.55 -6.63
CA LEU A 40 13.28 4.57 -5.68
C LEU A 40 14.61 5.23 -6.06
N GLN A 41 15.35 4.73 -7.06
CA GLN A 41 16.65 5.28 -7.47
C GLN A 41 16.64 6.76 -7.89
N ARG A 42 15.47 7.30 -8.27
CA ARG A 42 15.31 8.72 -8.64
C ARG A 42 14.88 9.62 -7.48
N HIS A 43 14.52 9.03 -6.34
CA HIS A 43 14.19 9.79 -5.15
C HIS A 43 15.46 10.40 -4.57
N LYS A 44 15.28 11.46 -3.80
CA LYS A 44 16.37 12.21 -3.20
C LYS A 44 16.32 12.07 -1.68
N ASP A 45 17.49 12.16 -1.08
CA ASP A 45 17.63 12.35 0.36
C ASP A 45 17.12 11.19 1.25
N LEU A 46 16.89 10.01 0.69
CA LEU A 46 16.32 8.89 1.43
C LEU A 46 17.24 8.43 2.56
N GLY A 47 16.63 7.89 3.62
CA GLY A 47 17.29 7.29 4.77
C GLY A 47 16.94 5.82 4.94
N ILE A 48 17.74 5.10 5.74
CA ILE A 48 17.53 3.69 6.05
C ILE A 48 17.56 3.48 7.58
N HIS A 49 16.48 2.90 8.08
CA HIS A 49 16.37 2.33 9.42
C HIS A 49 15.60 1.03 9.24
N SER A 50 16.30 -0.09 9.12
CA SER A 50 15.69 -1.37 8.76
C SER A 50 16.10 -2.45 9.75
N GLU A 51 15.30 -3.48 9.96
CA GLU A 51 15.75 -4.66 10.72
C GLU A 51 16.99 -5.30 10.06
N MET A 52 16.98 -5.33 8.73
CA MET A 52 17.89 -6.13 7.92
C MET A 52 18.33 -5.38 6.66
N LEU A 53 19.58 -5.61 6.25
CA LEU A 53 20.10 -5.24 4.94
C LEU A 53 20.30 -6.46 4.04
N SER A 54 20.10 -6.27 2.74
CA SER A 54 20.40 -7.24 1.67
C SER A 54 21.18 -6.58 0.54
N ASP A 55 21.64 -7.36 -0.44
CA ASP A 55 22.44 -6.85 -1.56
C ASP A 55 21.81 -5.67 -2.30
N SER A 56 20.47 -5.63 -2.39
CA SER A 56 19.70 -4.58 -3.07
C SER A 56 19.97 -3.17 -2.50
N ILE A 57 20.53 -3.07 -1.28
CA ILE A 57 20.93 -1.78 -0.69
C ILE A 57 22.08 -1.11 -1.45
N MET A 58 23.01 -1.90 -1.99
CA MET A 58 24.21 -1.37 -2.65
C MET A 58 23.83 -0.59 -3.92
N ASP A 59 22.86 -1.10 -4.69
CA ASP A 59 22.44 -0.49 -5.95
C ASP A 59 21.73 0.85 -5.72
N ILE A 60 20.86 0.94 -4.71
CA ILE A 60 20.18 2.19 -4.38
C ILE A 60 21.12 3.23 -3.74
N ILE A 61 22.12 2.80 -2.97
CA ILE A 61 23.18 3.70 -2.48
C ILE A 61 23.99 4.23 -3.65
N ALA A 62 24.42 3.36 -4.58
CA ALA A 62 25.19 3.74 -5.75
C ALA A 62 24.44 4.73 -6.67
N SER A 63 23.11 4.67 -6.70
CA SER A 63 22.28 5.66 -7.44
C SER A 63 22.31 7.08 -6.85
N GLY A 64 22.78 7.25 -5.61
CA GLY A 64 22.79 8.52 -4.89
C GLY A 64 21.47 8.88 -4.19
N ALA A 65 20.46 8.01 -4.27
CA ALA A 65 19.16 8.23 -3.63
C ALA A 65 19.25 8.16 -2.10
N ILE A 66 20.07 7.26 -1.55
CA ILE A 66 20.27 7.12 -0.10
C ILE A 66 21.38 8.05 0.37
N THR A 67 21.04 8.94 1.31
CA THR A 67 22.03 9.85 1.93
C THR A 67 21.92 9.89 3.46
N ASN A 68 20.79 9.44 4.01
CA ASN A 68 20.46 9.50 5.44
C ASN A 68 20.45 10.90 6.06
N ARG A 69 20.63 11.98 5.28
CA ARG A 69 20.77 13.35 5.81
C ARG A 69 19.47 13.97 6.31
N LYS A 70 18.33 13.45 5.86
CA LYS A 70 17.00 13.86 6.32
C LYS A 70 16.44 13.01 7.47
N LYS A 71 17.16 11.96 7.89
CA LYS A 71 16.76 11.19 9.07
C LYS A 71 16.82 12.09 10.31
N THR A 72 15.76 12.06 11.10
CA THR A 72 15.67 12.76 12.40
C THR A 72 16.24 11.90 13.55
N PHE A 73 16.50 10.62 13.31
CA PHE A 73 17.15 9.71 14.24
C PHE A 73 18.35 9.02 13.56
N HIS A 74 19.55 9.15 14.13
CA HIS A 74 20.82 8.72 13.49
C HIS A 74 21.05 9.34 12.09
N PRO A 75 21.14 10.69 11.99
CA PRO A 75 21.38 11.37 10.73
C PRO A 75 22.72 10.96 10.11
N GLY A 76 22.72 10.74 8.79
CA GLY A 76 23.91 10.35 8.03
C GLY A 76 24.30 8.86 8.16
N LYS A 77 23.55 8.07 8.94
CA LYS A 77 23.82 6.66 9.19
C LYS A 77 22.68 5.76 8.72
N ILE A 78 23.04 4.64 8.10
CA ILE A 78 22.17 3.48 7.94
C ILE A 78 22.15 2.73 9.27
N VAL A 79 20.96 2.51 9.82
CA VAL A 79 20.77 1.75 11.07
C VAL A 79 20.17 0.39 10.72
N THR A 80 20.82 -0.69 11.17
CA THR A 80 20.32 -2.06 10.97
C THR A 80 20.60 -2.97 12.16
N SER A 81 19.88 -4.10 12.26
CA SER A 81 20.15 -5.13 13.28
C SER A 81 21.07 -6.22 12.74
N PHE A 82 20.85 -6.65 11.49
CA PHE A 82 21.70 -7.62 10.83
C PHE A 82 21.75 -7.40 9.31
N CYS A 83 22.56 -8.19 8.61
CA CYS A 83 22.58 -8.22 7.15
C CYS A 83 22.75 -9.65 6.65
N MET A 84 22.14 -9.96 5.51
CA MET A 84 22.24 -11.26 4.86
C MET A 84 22.23 -11.07 3.35
N GLY A 85 23.17 -11.70 2.68
CA GLY A 85 23.35 -11.50 1.26
C GLY A 85 24.62 -12.17 0.75
N SER A 86 25.12 -11.67 -0.38
CA SER A 86 26.36 -12.16 -0.95
C SER A 86 27.59 -11.68 -0.17
N GLU A 87 28.76 -12.25 -0.49
CA GLU A 87 30.05 -11.79 0.02
C GLU A 87 30.30 -10.30 -0.25
N ARG A 88 29.76 -9.74 -1.34
CA ARG A 88 29.87 -8.30 -1.63
C ARG A 88 29.20 -7.45 -0.55
N LEU A 89 28.04 -7.88 -0.02
CA LEU A 89 27.36 -7.16 1.05
C LEU A 89 28.23 -7.14 2.31
N TYR A 90 28.82 -8.27 2.69
CA TYR A 90 29.69 -8.36 3.86
C TYR A 90 30.94 -7.48 3.72
N LYS A 91 31.57 -7.46 2.53
CA LYS A 91 32.68 -6.54 2.23
C LYS A 91 32.24 -5.07 2.25
N PHE A 92 31.04 -4.77 1.77
CA PHE A 92 30.50 -3.41 1.74
C PHE A 92 30.22 -2.84 3.14
N VAL A 93 29.78 -3.68 4.09
CA VAL A 93 29.52 -3.25 5.47
C VAL A 93 30.77 -3.25 6.35
N HIS A 94 31.80 -4.00 5.98
CA HIS A 94 33.03 -4.11 6.75
C HIS A 94 33.72 -2.75 6.94
N ASN A 95 33.84 -2.30 8.19
CA ASN A 95 34.43 -1.02 8.58
C ASN A 95 33.83 0.20 7.85
N ASN A 96 32.57 0.12 7.42
CA ASN A 96 31.90 1.23 6.74
C ASN A 96 31.35 2.21 7.78
N PRO A 97 31.89 3.44 7.90
CA PRO A 97 31.47 4.39 8.94
C PRO A 97 30.05 4.93 8.71
N HIS A 98 29.41 4.64 7.58
CA HIS A 98 28.03 5.04 7.32
C HIS A 98 26.99 4.02 7.75
N ILE A 99 27.41 2.86 8.29
CA ILE A 99 26.51 1.76 8.66
C ILE A 99 26.73 1.39 10.12
N GLU A 100 25.65 1.38 10.90
CA GLU A 100 25.69 1.07 12.32
C GLU A 100 24.78 -0.11 12.62
N PHE A 101 25.36 -1.12 13.26
CA PHE A 101 24.64 -2.30 13.72
C PHE A 101 24.28 -2.15 15.19
N TYR A 102 23.00 -2.33 15.51
CA TYR A 102 22.47 -2.30 16.88
C TYR A 102 21.66 -3.57 17.15
N PRO A 103 21.46 -3.97 18.42
CA PRO A 103 20.57 -5.08 18.74
C PRO A 103 19.15 -4.87 18.21
N SER A 104 18.45 -5.95 17.88
CA SER A 104 17.05 -5.89 17.40
C SER A 104 16.14 -5.18 18.42
N SER A 105 16.37 -5.35 19.71
CA SER A 105 15.66 -4.65 20.79
C SER A 105 15.78 -3.12 20.74
N TYR A 106 16.76 -2.58 20.02
CA TYR A 106 16.95 -1.16 19.77
C TYR A 106 16.39 -0.74 18.41
N VAL A 107 16.73 -1.47 17.35
CA VAL A 107 16.35 -1.16 15.96
C VAL A 107 14.85 -1.32 15.77
N ASN A 108 14.28 -2.40 16.30
CA ASN A 108 12.86 -2.73 16.15
C ASN A 108 11.99 -2.07 17.21
N LYS A 109 12.55 -1.32 18.16
CA LYS A 109 11.70 -0.67 19.18
C LYS A 109 10.77 0.34 18.50
N PRO A 110 9.43 0.21 18.56
CA PRO A 110 8.51 1.08 17.84
C PRO A 110 8.72 2.57 18.16
N THR A 111 9.06 2.89 19.41
CA THR A 111 9.35 4.27 19.82
C THR A 111 10.68 4.81 19.29
N ASN A 112 11.63 3.97 18.90
CA ASN A 112 12.85 4.39 18.19
C ASN A 112 12.58 4.55 16.69
N ILE A 113 11.83 3.62 16.09
CA ILE A 113 11.40 3.71 14.69
C ILE A 113 10.64 5.02 14.45
N ALA A 114 9.70 5.34 15.34
CA ALA A 114 8.85 6.54 15.27
C ALA A 114 9.62 7.87 15.41
N LYS A 115 10.88 7.85 15.87
CA LYS A 115 11.72 9.07 15.92
C LYS A 115 12.17 9.53 14.53
N ASN A 116 12.09 8.66 13.52
CA ASN A 116 12.30 9.05 12.13
C ASN A 116 11.01 9.65 11.58
N ASP A 117 11.04 10.91 11.13
CA ASP A 117 9.98 11.49 10.32
C ASP A 117 9.89 10.77 8.96
N ASN A 118 8.69 10.72 8.38
CA ASN A 118 8.40 10.05 7.11
C ASN A 118 8.93 8.61 7.06
N MET A 119 8.70 7.85 8.13
CA MET A 119 9.11 6.45 8.22
C MET A 119 8.19 5.58 7.35
N ILE A 120 8.74 4.93 6.34
CA ILE A 120 8.03 4.02 5.43
C ILE A 120 8.48 2.60 5.73
N SER A 121 7.57 1.76 6.22
CA SER A 121 7.82 0.33 6.40
C SER A 121 7.16 -0.47 5.29
N ILE A 122 7.91 -1.35 4.63
CA ILE A 122 7.44 -2.15 3.51
C ILE A 122 7.61 -3.62 3.87
N ASN A 123 6.49 -4.29 4.15
CA ASN A 123 6.44 -5.69 4.52
C ASN A 123 5.56 -6.48 3.55
N SER A 124 5.61 -7.81 3.63
CA SER A 124 4.79 -8.70 2.80
C SER A 124 3.86 -9.52 3.66
N ALA A 125 2.79 -10.02 3.06
CA ALA A 125 1.80 -10.84 3.72
C ALA A 125 1.42 -12.02 2.84
N LEU A 126 1.00 -13.14 3.42
CA LEU A 126 0.43 -14.28 2.69
C LEU A 126 -1.00 -14.02 2.27
N GLU A 127 -1.84 -13.59 3.21
CA GLU A 127 -3.25 -13.31 2.98
C GLU A 127 -3.71 -12.09 3.77
N VAL A 128 -4.71 -11.41 3.20
CA VAL A 128 -5.38 -10.28 3.84
C VAL A 128 -6.89 -10.47 3.72
N ASP A 129 -7.60 -10.42 4.85
CA ASP A 129 -9.05 -10.52 4.84
C ASP A 129 -9.73 -9.20 4.49
N LEU A 130 -11.03 -9.24 4.18
CA LEU A 130 -11.80 -8.05 3.79
C LEU A 130 -12.03 -7.02 4.92
N THR A 131 -11.65 -7.34 6.15
CA THR A 131 -11.61 -6.37 7.26
C THR A 131 -10.23 -5.70 7.39
N GLY A 132 -9.21 -6.23 6.72
CA GLY A 132 -7.83 -5.78 6.73
C GLY A 132 -6.96 -6.49 7.76
N GLN A 133 -7.33 -7.68 8.25
CA GLN A 133 -6.40 -8.50 9.03
C GLN A 133 -5.35 -9.11 8.11
N VAL A 134 -4.11 -9.17 8.58
CA VAL A 134 -2.96 -9.62 7.77
C VAL A 134 -2.33 -10.84 8.41
N VAL A 135 -2.16 -11.89 7.61
CA VAL A 135 -1.41 -13.10 7.97
C VAL A 135 -0.14 -13.11 7.13
N ALA A 136 1.02 -13.31 7.76
CA ALA A 136 2.32 -13.29 7.08
C ALA A 136 3.20 -14.51 7.40
N ASP A 137 2.88 -15.28 8.43
CA ASP A 137 3.76 -16.33 8.98
C ASP A 137 3.22 -17.76 8.88
N SER A 138 1.93 -17.91 8.54
CA SER A 138 1.18 -19.17 8.63
C SER A 138 0.22 -19.38 7.46
N LEU A 139 -0.01 -20.65 7.10
CA LEU A 139 -1.06 -21.08 6.17
C LEU A 139 -2.02 -21.99 6.93
N GLY A 140 -3.15 -21.43 7.39
CA GLY A 140 -4.01 -22.11 8.35
C GLY A 140 -3.19 -22.50 9.59
N TYR A 141 -3.20 -23.78 9.95
CA TYR A 141 -2.48 -24.29 11.12
C TYR A 141 -0.96 -24.46 10.92
N ASP A 142 -0.45 -24.32 9.70
CA ASP A 142 0.96 -24.54 9.40
C ASP A 142 1.78 -23.25 9.56
N PHE A 143 2.48 -23.13 10.69
CA PHE A 143 3.41 -22.03 10.99
C PHE A 143 4.81 -22.35 10.44
N TYR A 144 5.18 -21.70 9.33
CA TYR A 144 6.46 -21.98 8.64
C TYR A 144 7.51 -20.88 8.84
N SER A 145 7.14 -19.73 9.41
CA SER A 145 8.06 -18.65 9.75
C SER A 145 7.69 -18.04 11.11
N GLY A 146 7.76 -16.71 11.26
CA GLY A 146 7.37 -16.05 12.50
C GLY A 146 7.06 -14.58 12.28
N ILE A 147 6.52 -13.94 13.31
CA ILE A 147 6.07 -12.54 13.24
C ILE A 147 7.19 -11.54 12.89
N GLY A 148 8.44 -11.87 13.23
CA GLY A 148 9.62 -11.02 13.02
C GLY A 148 9.43 -9.60 13.58
N GLY A 149 10.10 -8.61 12.97
CA GLY A 149 9.89 -7.19 13.26
C GLY A 149 8.76 -6.54 12.46
N GLN A 150 7.94 -7.28 11.72
CA GLN A 150 6.91 -6.66 10.88
C GLN A 150 5.97 -5.78 11.72
N VAL A 151 5.45 -6.33 12.82
CA VAL A 151 4.50 -5.62 13.69
C VAL A 151 5.14 -4.39 14.34
N ASP A 152 6.42 -4.50 14.67
CA ASP A 152 7.21 -3.40 15.24
C ASP A 152 7.33 -2.23 14.27
N PHE A 153 7.69 -2.51 13.01
CA PHE A 153 7.83 -1.52 11.95
C PHE A 153 6.49 -0.97 11.46
N VAL A 154 5.43 -1.77 11.48
CA VAL A 154 4.07 -1.26 11.23
C VAL A 154 3.67 -0.26 12.32
N SER A 155 3.87 -0.63 13.59
CA SER A 155 3.52 0.23 14.72
C SER A 155 4.37 1.51 14.75
N GLY A 156 5.69 1.38 14.59
CA GLY A 156 6.63 2.50 14.57
C GLY A 156 6.39 3.46 13.41
N ALA A 157 6.11 2.95 12.20
CA ALA A 157 5.76 3.81 11.06
C ALA A 157 4.40 4.49 11.24
N SER A 158 3.42 3.84 11.88
CA SER A 158 2.13 4.47 12.20
C SER A 158 2.26 5.63 13.20
N MET A 159 3.20 5.51 14.14
CA MET A 159 3.53 6.53 15.14
C MET A 159 4.42 7.67 14.60
N SER A 160 5.13 7.43 13.50
CA SER A 160 6.00 8.42 12.85
C SER A 160 5.19 9.55 12.22
N LYS A 161 5.68 10.78 12.34
CA LYS A 161 5.10 11.94 11.64
C LYS A 161 5.26 11.76 10.14
N GLY A 162 4.15 11.65 9.41
CA GLY A 162 4.15 11.38 7.97
C GLY A 162 4.52 9.93 7.61
N GLY A 163 4.63 9.03 8.59
CA GLY A 163 4.98 7.64 8.35
C GLY A 163 3.86 6.82 7.70
N LYS A 164 4.26 5.83 6.89
CA LYS A 164 3.36 4.99 6.10
C LYS A 164 3.77 3.52 6.22
N PRO A 165 3.04 2.71 7.01
CA PRO A 165 3.19 1.27 6.99
C PRO A 165 2.47 0.65 5.79
N ILE A 166 3.22 -0.08 4.98
CA ILE A 166 2.80 -0.67 3.72
C ILE A 166 2.97 -2.19 3.80
N ILE A 167 1.90 -2.91 3.48
CA ILE A 167 1.91 -4.34 3.20
C ILE A 167 1.78 -4.52 1.69
N ALA A 168 2.74 -5.18 1.07
CA ALA A 168 2.80 -5.38 -0.37
C ALA A 168 2.85 -6.87 -0.72
N MET A 169 1.97 -7.30 -1.62
CA MET A 169 1.80 -8.70 -1.98
C MET A 169 1.16 -8.85 -3.37
N PRO A 170 1.49 -9.90 -4.14
CA PRO A 170 0.67 -10.34 -5.26
C PRO A 170 -0.79 -10.56 -4.82
N SER A 171 -1.74 -10.26 -5.69
CA SER A 171 -3.16 -10.51 -5.40
C SER A 171 -3.54 -11.99 -5.43
N THR A 172 -2.69 -12.84 -6.02
CA THR A 172 -2.91 -14.29 -6.15
C THR A 172 -1.67 -15.14 -5.82
N ALA A 173 -1.89 -16.44 -5.66
CA ALA A 173 -0.89 -17.49 -5.55
C ALA A 173 -1.23 -18.68 -6.48
N GLN A 174 -0.31 -19.65 -6.59
CA GLN A 174 -0.49 -20.90 -7.34
C GLN A 174 -1.00 -20.67 -8.78
N ASN A 175 -0.26 -19.87 -9.58
CA ASN A 175 -0.62 -19.55 -10.96
C ASN A 175 -2.03 -18.95 -11.10
N GLU A 176 -2.35 -17.95 -10.26
CA GLU A 176 -3.63 -17.24 -10.23
C GLU A 176 -4.86 -18.09 -9.86
N THR A 177 -4.66 -19.30 -9.32
CA THR A 177 -5.77 -20.18 -8.90
C THR A 177 -6.26 -19.87 -7.48
N VAL A 178 -5.41 -19.26 -6.65
CA VAL A 178 -5.73 -18.91 -5.26
C VAL A 178 -5.67 -17.39 -5.08
N SER A 179 -6.74 -16.79 -4.57
CA SER A 179 -6.74 -15.37 -4.16
C SER A 179 -5.99 -15.21 -2.84
N ARG A 180 -5.19 -14.15 -2.72
CA ARG A 180 -4.55 -13.77 -1.45
C ARG A 180 -5.28 -12.64 -0.72
N ILE A 181 -6.26 -12.03 -1.38
CA ILE A 181 -7.30 -11.24 -0.70
C ILE A 181 -8.49 -12.17 -0.50
N VAL A 182 -8.84 -12.43 0.76
CA VAL A 182 -9.78 -13.49 1.15
C VAL A 182 -10.97 -12.91 1.91
N PRO A 183 -12.16 -13.53 1.85
CA PRO A 183 -13.30 -13.06 2.63
C PRO A 183 -13.04 -13.06 4.13
N CYS A 184 -12.42 -14.13 4.60
CA CYS A 184 -12.00 -14.39 5.97
C CYS A 184 -10.64 -15.11 5.91
N ILE A 185 -9.77 -14.83 6.86
CA ILE A 185 -8.51 -15.57 7.04
C ILE A 185 -8.78 -17.07 7.19
N ALA A 186 -7.83 -17.90 6.78
CA ALA A 186 -7.94 -19.33 6.92
C ALA A 186 -8.10 -19.75 8.39
N GLU A 187 -8.89 -20.78 8.65
CA GLU A 187 -9.02 -21.33 10.00
C GLU A 187 -7.65 -21.78 10.52
N GLY A 188 -7.33 -21.38 11.76
CA GLY A 188 -6.03 -21.64 12.38
C GLY A 188 -4.92 -20.63 12.03
N ALA A 189 -5.12 -19.75 11.04
CA ALA A 189 -4.12 -18.77 10.63
C ALA A 189 -3.82 -17.73 11.72
N GLY A 190 -2.53 -17.42 11.89
CA GLY A 190 -2.03 -16.42 12.81
C GLY A 190 -2.15 -15.00 12.27
N VAL A 191 -3.01 -14.17 12.86
CA VAL A 191 -3.06 -12.74 12.53
C VAL A 191 -1.80 -12.05 13.02
N THR A 192 -0.87 -11.79 12.10
CA THR A 192 0.39 -11.08 12.37
C THR A 192 0.15 -9.59 12.58
N THR A 193 -0.61 -8.93 11.71
CA THR A 193 -0.93 -7.51 11.84
C THR A 193 -2.44 -7.33 11.92
N SER A 194 -2.90 -6.82 13.05
CA SER A 194 -4.32 -6.61 13.31
C SER A 194 -4.89 -5.54 12.38
N ARG A 195 -6.20 -5.62 12.10
CA ARG A 195 -6.92 -4.62 11.30
C ARG A 195 -6.75 -3.18 11.80
N GLY A 196 -6.48 -3.00 13.10
CA GLY A 196 -6.27 -1.68 13.70
C GLY A 196 -4.95 -1.01 13.31
N ASN A 197 -3.94 -1.81 12.94
CA ASN A 197 -2.58 -1.33 12.64
C ASN A 197 -2.30 -1.18 11.13
N VAL A 198 -3.14 -1.76 10.27
CA VAL A 198 -2.93 -1.71 8.82
C VAL A 198 -3.34 -0.37 8.24
N HIS A 199 -2.43 0.27 7.49
CA HIS A 199 -2.74 1.48 6.72
C HIS A 199 -2.85 1.19 5.23
N TYR A 200 -1.80 0.65 4.60
CA TYR A 200 -1.77 0.45 3.15
C TYR A 200 -1.59 -1.03 2.80
N ILE A 201 -2.43 -1.53 1.88
CA ILE A 201 -2.25 -2.80 1.19
C ILE A 201 -2.00 -2.50 -0.29
N VAL A 202 -0.92 -3.04 -0.85
CA VAL A 202 -0.52 -2.84 -2.25
C VAL A 202 -0.44 -4.17 -2.97
N THR A 203 -1.10 -4.24 -4.12
CA THR A 203 -1.00 -5.35 -5.08
C THR A 203 -0.63 -4.81 -6.46
N GLU A 204 -0.48 -5.70 -7.44
CA GLU A 204 -0.29 -5.35 -8.84
C GLU A 204 -1.49 -4.59 -9.44
N TYR A 205 -2.64 -4.54 -8.75
CA TYR A 205 -3.85 -3.82 -9.16
C TYR A 205 -4.03 -2.46 -8.47
N GLY A 206 -3.13 -2.06 -7.57
CA GLY A 206 -3.12 -0.72 -7.00
C GLY A 206 -2.92 -0.68 -5.48
N ILE A 207 -3.31 0.46 -4.90
CA ILE A 207 -3.05 0.82 -3.50
C ILE A 207 -4.36 0.99 -2.74
N ALA A 208 -4.67 0.07 -1.82
CA ALA A 208 -5.78 0.19 -0.88
C ALA A 208 -5.32 0.89 0.42
N SER A 209 -5.90 2.05 0.71
CA SER A 209 -5.74 2.74 2.01
C SER A 209 -6.88 2.31 2.94
N LEU A 210 -6.58 1.89 4.17
CA LEU A 210 -7.54 1.33 5.14
C LEU A 210 -7.63 2.13 6.45
N ARG A 211 -6.69 3.05 6.72
CA ARG A 211 -6.69 3.88 7.92
C ARG A 211 -7.93 4.78 7.93
N GLY A 212 -8.62 4.84 9.07
CA GLY A 212 -9.82 5.67 9.23
C GLY A 212 -11.07 5.19 8.48
N LYS A 213 -10.99 4.08 7.74
CA LYS A 213 -12.11 3.55 6.95
C LYS A 213 -12.96 2.56 7.74
N SER A 214 -14.27 2.61 7.51
CA SER A 214 -15.23 1.61 7.98
C SER A 214 -14.98 0.23 7.36
N ILE A 215 -15.53 -0.83 7.96
CA ILE A 215 -15.41 -2.21 7.42
C ILE A 215 -15.93 -2.29 5.98
N ARG A 216 -17.01 -1.58 5.67
CA ARG A 216 -17.55 -1.50 4.30
C ARG A 216 -16.54 -0.91 3.33
N GLU A 217 -15.96 0.24 3.67
CA GLU A 217 -14.99 0.92 2.81
C GLU A 217 -13.71 0.10 2.65
N ARG A 218 -13.24 -0.54 3.73
CA ARG A 218 -12.09 -1.46 3.69
C ARG A 218 -12.33 -2.62 2.75
N ALA A 219 -13.49 -3.28 2.85
CA ALA A 219 -13.84 -4.38 1.96
C ALA A 219 -13.86 -3.94 0.48
N LEU A 220 -14.44 -2.78 0.19
CA LEU A 220 -14.48 -2.23 -1.18
C LEU A 220 -13.08 -1.84 -1.70
N GLU A 221 -12.22 -1.29 -0.84
CA GLU A 221 -10.82 -0.97 -1.16
C GLU A 221 -10.00 -2.22 -1.46
N LEU A 222 -10.16 -3.27 -0.66
CA LEU A 222 -9.45 -4.55 -0.83
C LEU A 222 -9.94 -5.30 -2.06
N ILE A 223 -11.26 -5.36 -2.30
CA ILE A 223 -11.82 -5.95 -3.53
C ILE A 223 -11.27 -5.24 -4.76
N ARG A 224 -11.12 -3.92 -4.73
CA ARG A 224 -10.57 -3.15 -5.85
C ARG A 224 -9.16 -3.60 -6.19
N VAL A 225 -8.31 -3.83 -5.20
CA VAL A 225 -6.92 -4.28 -5.42
C VAL A 225 -6.78 -5.80 -5.49
N ALA A 226 -7.89 -6.55 -5.48
CA ALA A 226 -7.89 -7.99 -5.74
C ALA A 226 -7.83 -8.27 -7.25
N HIS A 227 -7.41 -9.49 -7.58
CA HIS A 227 -7.42 -9.98 -8.96
C HIS A 227 -8.84 -9.94 -9.55
N PRO A 228 -9.05 -9.46 -10.79
CA PRO A 228 -10.36 -9.37 -11.44
C PRO A 228 -11.18 -10.66 -11.35
N LYS A 229 -10.54 -11.83 -11.54
CA LYS A 229 -11.15 -13.17 -11.40
C LYS A 229 -11.90 -13.38 -10.08
N PHE A 230 -11.43 -12.80 -8.97
CA PHE A 230 -11.97 -13.04 -7.63
C PHE A 230 -12.89 -11.92 -7.11
N ARG A 231 -12.91 -10.74 -7.76
CA ARG A 231 -13.67 -9.56 -7.27
C ARG A 231 -15.16 -9.85 -7.10
N ALA A 232 -15.76 -10.55 -8.05
CA ALA A 232 -17.18 -10.91 -8.01
C ALA A 232 -17.52 -11.84 -6.82
N HIS A 233 -16.67 -12.85 -6.58
CA HIS A 233 -16.82 -13.76 -5.44
C HIS A 233 -16.65 -13.03 -4.11
N LEU A 234 -15.60 -12.22 -3.96
CA LEU A 234 -15.36 -11.44 -2.74
C LEU A 234 -16.51 -10.48 -2.43
N LEU A 235 -17.07 -9.81 -3.46
CA LEU A 235 -18.23 -8.94 -3.29
C LEU A 235 -19.48 -9.71 -2.85
N ALA A 236 -19.69 -10.93 -3.37
CA ALA A 236 -20.78 -11.79 -2.96
C ALA A 236 -20.66 -12.22 -1.49
N GLU A 237 -19.46 -12.58 -1.03
CA GLU A 237 -19.22 -12.93 0.38
C GLU A 237 -19.48 -11.76 1.34
N VAL A 238 -19.00 -10.56 1.00
CA VAL A 238 -19.23 -9.35 1.81
C VAL A 238 -20.72 -9.00 1.96
N ARG A 239 -21.52 -9.30 0.94
CA ARG A 239 -22.97 -9.06 0.95
C ARG A 239 -23.72 -9.97 1.92
N LYS A 240 -23.23 -11.18 2.18
CA LYS A 240 -23.82 -12.09 3.18
C LYS A 240 -23.82 -11.48 4.58
N HIS A 241 -22.86 -10.60 4.86
CA HIS A 241 -22.75 -9.88 6.13
C HIS A 241 -23.45 -8.50 6.13
N TYR A 242 -24.18 -8.16 5.06
CA TYR A 242 -24.87 -6.88 4.88
C TYR A 242 -23.96 -5.64 4.92
N TRP A 243 -22.65 -5.78 4.70
CA TRP A 243 -21.72 -4.65 4.71
C TRP A 243 -21.86 -3.78 3.45
N VAL A 244 -22.17 -4.38 2.30
CA VAL A 244 -22.30 -3.69 1.01
C VAL A 244 -23.71 -3.88 0.41
N PRO A 245 -24.36 -2.82 -0.08
CA PRO A 245 -25.69 -2.94 -0.71
C PRO A 245 -25.72 -3.80 -1.97
N HIS A 246 -26.88 -4.38 -2.25
CA HIS A 246 -27.11 -5.28 -3.38
C HIS A 246 -27.17 -4.56 -4.74
N PHE A 247 -27.51 -3.27 -4.77
CA PHE A 247 -27.59 -2.49 -6.02
C PHE A 247 -26.23 -2.19 -6.67
N GLN A 248 -25.12 -2.41 -5.97
CA GLN A 248 -23.77 -2.18 -6.49
C GLN A 248 -23.30 -3.32 -7.42
N GLN A 249 -23.90 -3.49 -8.59
CA GLN A 249 -23.67 -4.69 -9.42
C GLN A 249 -22.31 -4.74 -10.12
N LYS A 250 -21.76 -3.58 -10.52
CA LYS A 250 -20.51 -3.48 -11.27
C LYS A 250 -19.33 -3.11 -10.37
N TYR A 251 -18.15 -3.62 -10.72
CA TYR A 251 -16.86 -3.18 -10.22
C TYR A 251 -16.10 -2.47 -11.34
N PRO A 252 -15.30 -1.43 -11.03
CA PRO A 252 -14.49 -0.75 -12.03
C PRO A 252 -13.48 -1.71 -12.66
N THR A 253 -13.37 -1.58 -13.96
CA THR A 253 -12.31 -2.13 -14.80
C THR A 253 -11.15 -1.13 -14.88
N ASP A 254 -10.01 -1.58 -15.40
CA ASP A 254 -8.89 -0.68 -15.67
C ASP A 254 -9.21 0.17 -16.92
N ILE A 255 -8.66 1.39 -17.00
CA ILE A 255 -8.71 2.25 -18.18
C ILE A 255 -7.47 1.95 -19.03
N PRO A 256 -7.60 1.36 -20.24
CA PRO A 256 -6.46 1.00 -21.08
C PRO A 256 -5.51 2.18 -21.36
N GLU A 257 -6.05 3.39 -21.52
CA GLU A 257 -5.32 4.62 -21.85
C GLU A 257 -4.38 5.08 -20.71
N LEU A 258 -4.63 4.67 -19.46
CA LEU A 258 -3.73 4.94 -18.34
C LEU A 258 -2.54 3.97 -18.29
N GLY A 259 -2.58 2.88 -19.06
CA GLY A 259 -1.54 1.86 -19.10
C GLY A 259 -1.55 0.92 -17.88
N ALA A 260 -0.42 0.28 -17.57
CA ALA A 260 -0.35 -0.71 -16.49
C ALA A 260 -0.54 -0.11 -15.09
N ILE A 261 -0.24 1.18 -14.92
CA ILE A 261 -0.37 1.91 -13.67
C ILE A 261 -1.56 2.86 -13.77
N GLN A 262 -2.63 2.51 -13.07
CA GLN A 262 -3.93 3.18 -13.11
C GLN A 262 -3.97 4.45 -12.22
N LEU A 263 -2.80 4.96 -11.83
CA LEU A 263 -2.64 6.07 -10.89
C LEU A 263 -1.59 7.04 -11.43
N GLN A 264 -1.96 8.30 -11.62
CA GLN A 264 -1.04 9.34 -12.09
C GLN A 264 -0.92 10.46 -11.06
N LYS A 265 0.32 10.74 -10.65
CA LYS A 265 0.63 11.85 -9.74
C LYS A 265 0.59 13.17 -10.52
N MET A 266 -0.08 14.17 -9.96
CA MET A 266 -0.16 15.52 -10.52
C MET A 266 0.01 16.58 -9.44
N VAL A 267 0.49 17.76 -9.82
CA VAL A 267 0.66 18.90 -8.93
C VAL A 267 -0.28 20.00 -9.37
N ILE A 268 -1.21 20.39 -8.51
CA ILE A 268 -2.17 21.46 -8.74
C ILE A 268 -1.97 22.49 -7.65
N GLN A 269 -1.64 23.73 -8.01
CA GLN A 269 -1.42 24.84 -7.06
C GLN A 269 -0.41 24.52 -5.93
N GLY A 270 0.63 23.75 -6.24
CA GLY A 270 1.67 23.38 -5.27
C GLY A 270 1.31 22.18 -4.37
N GLU A 271 0.12 21.63 -4.50
CA GLU A 271 -0.31 20.44 -3.78
C GLU A 271 -0.30 19.19 -4.67
N THR A 272 -0.04 18.03 -4.08
CA THR A 272 -0.02 16.76 -4.78
C THR A 272 -1.41 16.13 -4.80
N PHE A 273 -1.87 15.76 -5.99
CA PHE A 273 -3.08 14.98 -6.21
C PHE A 273 -2.79 13.76 -7.06
N TYR A 274 -3.75 12.83 -7.10
CA TYR A 274 -3.69 11.63 -7.90
C TYR A 274 -4.92 11.50 -8.78
N LEU A 275 -4.70 11.37 -10.08
CA LEU A 275 -5.71 11.02 -11.06
C LEU A 275 -5.80 9.49 -11.17
N ARG A 276 -7.00 8.95 -11.03
CA ARG A 276 -7.27 7.51 -11.19
C ARG A 276 -8.72 7.23 -11.61
N PRO A 277 -9.04 6.00 -12.05
CA PRO A 277 -10.42 5.56 -12.20
C PRO A 277 -11.20 5.72 -10.89
N LEU A 278 -12.45 6.17 -11.01
CA LEU A 278 -13.43 6.22 -9.92
C LEU A 278 -13.79 4.79 -9.49
N ASN A 279 -13.92 4.57 -8.19
CA ASN A 279 -14.18 3.24 -7.64
C ASN A 279 -15.32 3.22 -6.61
N PRO A 280 -15.93 2.07 -6.32
CA PRO A 280 -17.01 1.98 -5.36
C PRO A 280 -16.69 2.45 -3.95
N ALA A 281 -15.43 2.36 -3.54
CA ALA A 281 -14.97 2.92 -2.26
C ALA A 281 -15.09 4.45 -2.21
N ASP A 282 -15.21 5.13 -3.36
CA ASP A 282 -15.41 6.57 -3.45
C ASP A 282 -16.87 7.01 -3.28
N GLU A 283 -17.83 6.10 -3.06
CA GLU A 283 -19.26 6.45 -2.94
C GLU A 283 -19.47 7.61 -1.95
N ARG A 284 -18.84 7.52 -0.78
CA ARG A 284 -18.98 8.54 0.26
C ARG A 284 -18.33 9.86 -0.14
N ARG A 285 -17.12 9.79 -0.72
CA ARG A 285 -16.39 10.97 -1.23
C ARG A 285 -17.16 11.65 -2.35
N LEU A 286 -17.82 10.88 -3.23
CA LEU A 286 -18.65 11.40 -4.30
C LEU A 286 -19.89 12.13 -3.73
N GLN A 287 -20.51 11.60 -2.68
CA GLN A 287 -21.60 12.29 -1.99
C GLN A 287 -21.12 13.60 -1.34
N GLU A 288 -20.00 13.57 -0.64
CA GLU A 288 -19.42 14.76 0.00
C GLU A 288 -19.03 15.82 -1.05
N PHE A 289 -18.42 15.39 -2.17
CA PHE A 289 -18.15 16.23 -3.32
C PHE A 289 -19.45 16.81 -3.90
N PHE A 290 -20.51 16.01 -4.05
CA PHE A 290 -21.80 16.52 -4.50
C PHE A 290 -22.34 17.63 -3.58
N TYR A 291 -22.30 17.43 -2.26
CA TYR A 291 -22.81 18.39 -1.28
C TYR A 291 -21.92 19.63 -1.07
N SER A 292 -20.68 19.64 -1.57
CA SER A 292 -19.82 20.83 -1.52
C SER A 292 -20.08 21.83 -2.65
N HIS A 293 -20.87 21.46 -3.66
CA HIS A 293 -21.17 22.34 -4.79
C HIS A 293 -22.11 23.49 -4.43
N THR A 294 -21.93 24.63 -5.11
CA THR A 294 -22.91 25.71 -5.08
C THR A 294 -24.18 25.31 -5.85
N LYS A 295 -25.30 25.97 -5.56
CA LYS A 295 -26.56 25.77 -6.31
C LYS A 295 -26.38 26.00 -7.81
N GLU A 296 -25.55 26.97 -8.19
CA GLU A 296 -25.24 27.26 -9.58
C GLU A 296 -24.55 26.07 -10.24
N THR A 297 -23.51 25.51 -9.61
CA THR A 297 -22.82 24.33 -10.16
C THR A 297 -23.72 23.11 -10.25
N LEU A 298 -24.58 22.87 -9.23
CA LEU A 298 -25.55 21.79 -9.29
C LEU A 298 -26.51 21.95 -10.48
N ARG A 299 -27.03 23.16 -10.70
CA ARG A 299 -27.94 23.45 -11.83
C ARG A 299 -27.25 23.25 -13.18
N LEU A 300 -26.01 23.73 -13.33
CA LEU A 300 -25.25 23.59 -14.57
C LEU A 300 -24.87 22.12 -14.85
N ARG A 301 -24.54 21.35 -13.82
CA ARG A 301 -24.06 19.96 -13.98
C ARG A 301 -25.18 18.95 -14.16
N TYR A 302 -26.30 19.13 -13.48
CA TYR A 302 -27.41 18.17 -13.48
C TYR A 302 -28.62 18.64 -14.30
N ASN A 303 -28.64 19.88 -14.76
CA ASN A 303 -29.75 20.49 -15.50
C ASN A 303 -31.09 20.55 -14.70
N TYR A 304 -31.00 20.43 -13.37
CA TYR A 304 -32.08 20.66 -12.40
C TYR A 304 -31.46 21.00 -11.03
N ASP A 305 -32.27 21.25 -9.99
CA ASP A 305 -31.81 21.50 -8.61
C ASP A 305 -31.93 20.22 -7.76
N PRO A 306 -30.94 19.30 -7.81
CA PRO A 306 -30.98 18.08 -7.00
C PRO A 306 -30.83 18.40 -5.52
N LYS A 307 -31.90 18.16 -4.75
CA LYS A 307 -31.89 18.37 -3.29
C LYS A 307 -31.13 17.30 -2.50
N GLN A 308 -30.97 16.10 -3.07
CA GLN A 308 -30.33 14.97 -2.38
C GLN A 308 -29.60 14.04 -3.36
N MET A 309 -28.50 13.45 -2.89
CA MET A 309 -27.82 12.32 -3.53
C MET A 309 -28.18 11.05 -2.77
N SER A 310 -29.09 10.24 -3.32
CA SER A 310 -29.46 8.96 -2.71
C SER A 310 -28.31 7.96 -2.80
N ARG A 311 -28.30 6.99 -1.88
CA ARG A 311 -27.28 5.92 -1.84
C ARG A 311 -27.24 5.08 -3.12
N GLU A 312 -28.42 4.78 -3.67
CA GLU A 312 -28.54 4.06 -4.94
C GLU A 312 -27.91 4.83 -6.09
N LYS A 313 -28.21 6.14 -6.20
CA LYS A 313 -27.64 7.00 -7.24
C LYS A 313 -26.13 7.12 -7.09
N SER A 314 -25.61 7.34 -5.88
CA SER A 314 -24.17 7.43 -5.66
C SER A 314 -23.46 6.11 -5.98
N CYS A 315 -24.01 4.96 -5.61
CA CYS A 315 -23.43 3.67 -5.97
C CYS A 315 -23.40 3.44 -7.48
N ASN A 316 -24.46 3.80 -8.21
CA ASN A 316 -24.49 3.66 -9.66
C ASN A 316 -23.41 4.53 -10.33
N LEU A 317 -23.16 5.73 -9.82
CA LEU A 317 -22.14 6.65 -10.36
C LEU A 317 -20.69 6.19 -10.11
N VAL A 318 -20.44 5.38 -9.08
CA VAL A 318 -19.09 4.84 -8.77
C VAL A 318 -18.88 3.41 -9.29
N SER A 319 -19.94 2.73 -9.71
CA SER A 319 -19.93 1.37 -10.27
C SER A 319 -20.04 1.42 -11.79
N VAL A 320 -18.99 1.95 -12.43
CA VAL A 320 -18.94 2.16 -13.89
C VAL A 320 -18.01 1.13 -14.54
N ASP A 321 -18.37 0.67 -15.74
CA ASP A 321 -17.44 -0.10 -16.58
C ASP A 321 -16.55 0.87 -17.35
N GLN A 322 -15.32 0.99 -16.88
CA GLN A 322 -14.32 1.95 -17.32
C GLN A 322 -13.86 1.72 -18.78
N ASN A 323 -14.17 0.55 -19.37
CA ASN A 323 -13.93 0.28 -20.79
C ASN A 323 -14.95 0.95 -21.72
N SER A 324 -16.12 1.33 -21.18
CA SER A 324 -17.25 1.86 -21.96
C SER A 324 -17.63 3.28 -21.56
N ASP A 325 -17.59 3.58 -20.25
CA ASP A 325 -17.86 4.88 -19.67
C ASP A 325 -16.70 5.23 -18.72
N ALA A 326 -15.73 5.99 -19.22
CA ALA A 326 -14.59 6.39 -18.42
C ALA A 326 -15.00 7.41 -17.36
N ALA A 327 -14.90 7.03 -16.08
CA ALA A 327 -15.12 7.89 -14.93
C ALA A 327 -13.83 8.04 -14.14
N LEU A 328 -13.23 9.24 -14.18
CA LEU A 328 -12.00 9.58 -13.48
C LEU A 328 -12.29 10.42 -12.24
N CYS A 329 -11.42 10.32 -11.24
CA CYS A 329 -11.40 11.21 -10.10
C CYS A 329 -9.99 11.73 -9.81
N ILE A 330 -9.94 12.94 -9.27
CA ILE A 330 -8.73 13.56 -8.74
C ILE A 330 -8.88 13.57 -7.23
N VAL A 331 -8.00 12.84 -6.53
CA VAL A 331 -8.08 12.66 -5.08
C VAL A 331 -6.76 13.01 -4.40
N ARG A 332 -6.84 13.49 -3.17
CA ARG A 332 -5.70 13.45 -2.25
C ARG A 332 -5.59 12.03 -1.68
N GLN A 333 -4.36 11.52 -1.63
CA GLN A 333 -4.06 10.23 -1.01
C GLN A 333 -3.52 10.52 0.39
N GLU A 334 -4.44 10.62 1.35
CA GLU A 334 -4.15 10.83 2.78
C GLU A 334 -3.91 9.50 3.50
#